data_AF-A0A2G6IPB5-F1
#
_entry.id   AF-A0A2G6IPB5-F1
#
_cell.length_a   1.000
_cell.length_b   1.000
_cell.length_c   1.000
_cell.angle_alpha   90.00
_cell.angle_beta   90.00
_cell.angle_gamma   90.00
#
_symmetry.space_group_name_H-M   'P 1'
#
loop_
_entity.id
_entity.type
_entity.pdbx_description
1 polymer ?
#
loop_
_entity_poly.entity_id
_entity_poly.type
_entity_poly.pdbx_seq_one_letter_code
_entity_poly.pdbx_strand_id
1 'polypeptide(L)'
;MTEEMSIESYLSQGGVLTNPTNVPPRYRAELMKLMATFVDSELAGAAGFADVINAGPGIKERIAAARIVLEKTDHADKVLSIMGDFGADTARYANHHPWTARLPRDADIGTARGDHDMRLAVFNYPLQGWGDAVVMNLLMGLAVGEQMRDFSKVSYQPLAAAFREIAPVEQRHAELAAEGLERLLETGDKMSLQASVDYWAPRVAASFGTGGADRLEALKAMGLRHTGMDEMRAAWAASAASLLSGLGLSLNA
;
A
#
# COMPACT_ATOMS: atom_id res chain seq x y z
N MET A 1 -0.63 43.38 16.48
CA MET A 1 -1.40 42.16 16.20
C MET A 1 -0.54 41.32 15.29
N THR A 2 0.09 40.27 15.80
CA THR A 2 0.78 39.29 14.96
C THR A 2 -0.29 38.52 14.20
N GLU A 3 -0.37 38.67 12.89
CA GLU A 3 -1.18 37.78 12.05
C GLU A 3 -0.67 36.36 12.29
N GLU A 4 -1.49 35.53 12.93
CA GLU A 4 -1.21 34.09 13.02
C GLU A 4 -1.19 33.54 11.60
N MET A 5 0.00 33.20 11.11
CA MET A 5 0.18 32.58 9.81
C MET A 5 -0.61 31.28 9.76
N SER A 6 -1.46 31.11 8.74
CA SER A 6 -2.23 29.88 8.58
C SER A 6 -1.30 28.69 8.33
N ILE A 7 -1.74 27.48 8.70
CA ILE A 7 -0.95 26.27 8.45
C ILE A 7 -0.66 26.09 6.96
N GLU A 8 -1.60 26.43 6.09
CA GLU A 8 -1.45 26.35 4.63
C GLU A 8 -0.37 27.33 4.13
N SER A 9 -0.32 28.54 4.69
CA SER A 9 0.75 29.50 4.41
C SER A 9 2.11 29.04 4.94
N TYR A 10 2.15 28.41 6.11
CA TYR A 10 3.37 27.81 6.67
C TYR A 10 3.90 26.67 5.76
N LEU A 11 3.02 25.74 5.39
CA LEU A 11 3.38 24.58 4.56
C LEU A 11 3.78 24.98 3.14
N SER A 12 3.07 25.93 2.52
CA SER A 12 3.42 26.43 1.17
C SER A 12 4.78 27.13 1.10
N GLN A 13 5.30 27.63 2.23
CA GLN A 13 6.66 28.19 2.34
C GLN A 13 7.73 27.12 2.66
N GLY A 14 7.37 25.84 2.64
CA GLY A 14 8.26 24.72 2.96
C GLY A 14 8.33 24.38 4.46
N GLY A 15 7.42 24.92 5.27
CA GLY A 15 7.25 24.53 6.66
C GLY A 15 6.86 23.05 6.79
N VAL A 16 7.26 22.43 7.90
CA VAL A 16 6.99 21.00 8.17
C VAL A 16 6.54 20.80 9.61
N LEU A 17 5.70 19.80 9.84
CA LEU A 17 5.13 19.50 11.14
C LEU A 17 5.89 18.34 11.79
N THR A 18 6.19 18.48 13.09
CA THR A 18 6.98 17.48 13.84
C THR A 18 6.34 17.03 15.14
N ASN A 19 5.39 17.81 15.68
CA ASN A 19 4.78 17.56 16.99
C ASN A 19 3.28 17.31 16.84
N PRO A 20 2.74 16.19 17.36
CA PRO A 20 1.32 15.84 17.29
C PRO A 20 0.39 16.84 18.01
N THR A 21 0.89 17.65 18.96
CA THR A 21 0.06 18.66 19.64
C THR A 21 -0.16 19.92 18.82
N ASN A 22 0.66 20.13 17.79
CA ASN A 22 0.68 21.36 16.99
C ASN A 22 0.01 21.20 15.62
N VAL A 23 -0.71 20.08 15.42
CA VAL A 23 -1.42 19.81 14.17
C VAL A 23 -2.86 20.30 14.23
N PRO A 24 -3.37 21.04 13.22
CA PRO A 24 -4.76 21.46 13.19
C PRO A 24 -5.75 20.27 13.11
N PRO A 25 -6.98 20.38 13.65
CA PRO A 25 -7.92 19.25 13.71
C PRO A 25 -8.23 18.58 12.37
N ARG A 26 -8.41 19.37 11.28
CA ARG A 26 -8.66 18.83 9.94
C ARG A 26 -7.44 18.08 9.38
N TYR A 27 -6.26 18.63 9.57
CA TYR A 27 -5.00 17.99 9.19
C TYR A 27 -4.81 16.68 9.96
N ARG A 28 -5.03 16.70 11.28
CA ARG A 28 -4.96 15.52 12.14
C ARG A 28 -5.89 14.41 11.63
N ALA A 29 -7.12 14.75 11.25
CA ALA A 29 -8.08 13.76 10.76
C ALA A 29 -7.60 13.07 9.46
N GLU A 30 -7.13 13.82 8.46
CA GLU A 30 -6.62 13.20 7.21
C GLU A 30 -5.29 12.47 7.43
N LEU A 31 -4.40 12.96 8.29
CA LEU A 31 -3.16 12.28 8.65
C LEU A 31 -3.44 10.94 9.35
N MET A 32 -4.34 10.92 10.34
CA MET A 32 -4.75 9.69 11.02
C MET A 32 -5.40 8.70 10.05
N LYS A 33 -6.21 9.17 9.09
CA LYS A 33 -6.82 8.33 8.06
C LYS A 33 -5.80 7.72 7.11
N LEU A 34 -4.75 8.47 6.76
CA LEU A 34 -3.62 7.97 5.97
C LEU A 34 -2.88 6.87 6.72
N MET A 35 -2.51 7.12 7.97
CA MET A 35 -1.79 6.14 8.81
C MET A 35 -2.62 4.87 9.05
N ALA A 36 -3.91 5.01 9.38
CA ALA A 36 -4.82 3.87 9.57
C ALA A 36 -4.96 3.04 8.28
N THR A 37 -5.11 3.69 7.11
CA THR A 37 -5.18 2.98 5.83
C THR A 37 -3.90 2.19 5.56
N PHE A 38 -2.74 2.77 5.89
CA PHE A 38 -1.45 2.11 5.71
C PHE A 38 -1.30 0.90 6.66
N VAL A 39 -1.50 1.11 7.97
CA VAL A 39 -1.38 0.05 9.00
C VAL A 39 -2.32 -1.12 8.70
N ASP A 40 -3.59 -0.86 8.40
CA ASP A 40 -4.57 -1.92 8.12
C ASP A 40 -4.21 -2.72 6.88
N SER A 41 -3.65 -2.04 5.87
CA SER A 41 -3.22 -2.67 4.63
C SER A 41 -1.97 -3.52 4.81
N GLU A 42 -1.00 -3.05 5.61
CA GLU A 42 0.19 -3.83 5.96
C GLU A 42 -0.17 -5.09 6.76
N LEU A 43 -1.04 -4.96 7.78
CA LEU A 43 -1.51 -6.10 8.58
C LEU A 43 -2.32 -7.09 7.75
N ALA A 44 -3.21 -6.61 6.87
CA ALA A 44 -3.97 -7.48 5.98
C ALA A 44 -3.07 -8.16 4.93
N GLY A 45 -2.07 -7.45 4.40
CA GLY A 45 -1.06 -7.99 3.50
C GLY A 45 -0.23 -9.09 4.16
N ALA A 46 0.30 -8.82 5.37
CA ALA A 46 1.04 -9.79 6.17
C ALA A 46 0.21 -11.05 6.45
N ALA A 47 -1.06 -10.90 6.85
CA ALA A 47 -1.96 -12.03 7.06
C ALA A 47 -2.16 -12.87 5.80
N GLY A 48 -2.28 -12.23 4.62
CA GLY A 48 -2.42 -12.95 3.35
C GLY A 48 -1.18 -13.76 2.98
N PHE A 49 0.02 -13.20 3.17
CA PHE A 49 1.26 -13.91 2.87
C PHE A 49 1.57 -15.02 3.88
N ALA A 50 1.16 -14.89 5.13
CA ALA A 50 1.33 -15.92 6.15
C ALA A 50 0.70 -17.26 5.72
N ASP A 51 -0.50 -17.21 5.16
CA ASP A 51 -1.21 -18.39 4.64
C ASP A 51 -0.53 -19.01 3.41
N VAL A 52 0.23 -18.21 2.66
CA VAL A 52 0.91 -18.61 1.43
C VAL A 52 2.30 -19.18 1.67
N ILE A 53 2.92 -18.97 2.85
CA ILE A 53 4.27 -19.48 3.15
C ILE A 53 4.40 -20.96 2.76
N ASN A 54 3.46 -21.80 3.17
CA ASN A 54 3.53 -23.24 2.90
C ASN A 54 3.23 -23.63 1.44
N ALA A 55 2.64 -22.72 0.65
CA ALA A 55 2.44 -22.91 -0.79
C ALA A 55 3.73 -22.66 -1.60
N GLY A 56 4.76 -22.07 -1.00
CA GLY A 56 6.05 -21.85 -1.66
C GLY A 56 6.68 -23.17 -2.16
N PRO A 57 7.06 -23.27 -3.45
CA PRO A 57 7.55 -24.49 -4.07
C PRO A 57 8.95 -24.90 -3.58
N GLY A 58 9.69 -24.00 -2.94
CA GLY A 58 11.02 -24.26 -2.43
C GLY A 58 11.37 -23.40 -1.21
N ILE A 59 12.55 -23.64 -0.64
CA ILE A 59 13.02 -22.95 0.56
C ILE A 59 13.17 -21.44 0.32
N LYS A 60 13.65 -21.03 -0.86
CA LYS A 60 13.83 -19.61 -1.19
C LYS A 60 12.50 -18.86 -1.23
N GLU A 61 11.47 -19.48 -1.79
CA GLU A 61 10.12 -18.92 -1.90
C GLU A 61 9.47 -18.79 -0.53
N ARG A 62 9.63 -19.82 0.31
CA ARG A 62 9.17 -19.80 1.71
C ARG A 62 9.84 -18.69 2.52
N ILE A 63 11.15 -18.51 2.34
CA ILE A 63 11.90 -17.40 2.96
C ILE A 63 11.38 -16.06 2.47
N ALA A 64 11.13 -15.90 1.17
CA ALA A 64 10.61 -14.64 0.61
C ALA A 64 9.23 -14.29 1.20
N ALA A 65 8.30 -15.25 1.26
CA ALA A 65 6.99 -15.02 1.86
C ALA A 65 7.08 -14.72 3.36
N ALA A 66 7.89 -15.48 4.12
CA ALA A 66 8.08 -15.22 5.55
C ALA A 66 8.71 -13.85 5.82
N ARG A 67 9.62 -13.41 4.95
CA ARG A 67 10.21 -12.06 4.99
C ARG A 67 9.16 -10.98 4.78
N ILE A 68 8.30 -11.12 3.78
CA ILE A 68 7.20 -10.18 3.54
C ILE A 68 6.32 -10.08 4.79
N VAL A 69 5.94 -11.20 5.41
CA VAL A 69 5.13 -11.20 6.64
C VAL A 69 5.82 -10.41 7.76
N LEU A 70 7.10 -10.67 7.99
CA LEU A 70 7.87 -9.98 9.03
C LEU A 70 7.96 -8.47 8.76
N GLU A 71 8.40 -8.11 7.55
CA GLU A 71 8.70 -6.72 7.20
C GLU A 71 7.40 -5.88 7.13
N LYS A 72 6.30 -6.42 6.62
CA LYS A 72 4.99 -5.75 6.66
C LYS A 72 4.46 -5.55 8.08
N THR A 73 4.65 -6.53 8.96
CA THR A 73 4.28 -6.39 10.37
C THR A 73 5.12 -5.30 11.06
N ASP A 74 6.42 -5.22 10.76
CA ASP A 74 7.30 -4.15 11.25
C ASP A 74 6.89 -2.76 10.70
N HIS A 75 6.54 -2.67 9.42
CA HIS A 75 6.04 -1.43 8.82
C HIS A 75 4.76 -0.95 9.51
N ALA A 76 3.84 -1.87 9.80
CA ALA A 76 2.61 -1.59 10.55
C ALA A 76 2.93 -1.06 11.96
N ASP A 77 3.80 -1.74 12.71
CA ASP A 77 4.20 -1.33 14.07
C ASP A 77 4.84 0.07 14.07
N LYS A 78 5.73 0.34 13.12
CA LYS A 78 6.40 1.64 12.99
C LYS A 78 5.41 2.80 12.80
N VAL A 79 4.43 2.65 11.91
CA VAL A 79 3.41 3.69 11.67
C VAL A 79 2.38 3.74 12.79
N LEU A 80 2.04 2.59 13.39
CA LEU A 80 1.13 2.53 14.53
C LEU A 80 1.73 3.20 15.78
N SER A 81 3.04 3.10 16.00
CA SER A 81 3.73 3.85 17.06
C SER A 81 3.54 5.35 16.88
N ILE A 82 3.64 5.86 15.65
CA ILE A 82 3.40 7.28 15.35
C ILE A 82 1.93 7.64 15.62
N MET A 83 0.97 6.77 15.31
CA MET A 83 -0.44 6.98 15.69
C MET A 83 -0.61 7.07 17.22
N GLY A 84 0.20 6.33 17.98
CA GLY A 84 0.26 6.39 19.45
C GLY A 84 0.61 7.78 19.97
N ASP A 85 1.49 8.52 19.28
CA ASP A 85 1.83 9.91 19.62
C ASP A 85 0.63 10.87 19.48
N PHE A 86 -0.37 10.50 18.67
CA PHE A 86 -1.65 11.21 18.55
C PHE A 86 -2.72 10.72 19.54
N GLY A 87 -2.37 9.79 20.43
CA GLY A 87 -3.24 9.23 21.46
C GLY A 87 -4.02 7.98 21.04
N ALA A 88 -3.60 7.29 19.97
CA ALA A 88 -4.21 5.99 19.62
C ALA A 88 -3.81 4.90 20.63
N ASP A 89 -4.77 4.05 21.00
CA ASP A 89 -4.49 2.82 21.76
C ASP A 89 -3.97 1.75 20.80
N THR A 90 -2.64 1.70 20.66
CA THR A 90 -1.95 0.83 19.69
C THR A 90 -2.16 -0.65 19.96
N ALA A 91 -2.14 -1.05 21.24
CA ALA A 91 -2.35 -2.43 21.66
C ALA A 91 -3.76 -2.92 21.32
N ARG A 92 -4.77 -2.08 21.52
CA ARG A 92 -6.14 -2.39 21.12
C ARG A 92 -6.29 -2.42 19.60
N TYR A 93 -5.69 -1.46 18.89
CA TYR A 93 -5.80 -1.33 17.44
C TYR A 93 -5.31 -2.59 16.71
N ALA A 94 -4.12 -3.08 17.06
CA ALA A 94 -3.50 -4.24 16.42
C ALA A 94 -4.38 -5.51 16.49
N ASN A 95 -5.19 -5.64 17.54
CA ASN A 95 -6.01 -6.83 17.82
C ASN A 95 -7.50 -6.66 17.45
N HIS A 96 -7.91 -5.52 16.90
CA HIS A 96 -9.34 -5.22 16.71
C HIS A 96 -9.97 -5.89 15.48
N HIS A 97 -9.18 -6.17 14.45
CA HIS A 97 -9.71 -6.62 13.15
C HIS A 97 -9.29 -8.04 12.80
N PRO A 98 -10.18 -8.83 12.15
CA PRO A 98 -9.81 -10.09 11.55
C PRO A 98 -9.02 -9.83 10.26
N TRP A 99 -7.70 -9.64 10.38
CA TRP A 99 -6.82 -9.37 9.23
C TRP A 99 -6.77 -10.51 8.22
N THR A 100 -7.11 -11.74 8.63
CA THR A 100 -7.23 -12.93 7.77
C THR A 100 -8.56 -13.01 7.02
N ALA A 101 -9.56 -12.19 7.37
CA ALA A 101 -10.86 -12.24 6.68
C ALA A 101 -10.70 -11.91 5.19
N ARG A 102 -11.30 -12.74 4.34
CA ARG A 102 -11.35 -12.60 2.88
C ARG A 102 -12.76 -12.82 2.39
N LEU A 103 -13.10 -12.19 1.28
CA LEU A 103 -14.34 -12.40 0.56
C LEU A 103 -14.21 -13.53 -0.47
N PRO A 104 -15.32 -13.99 -1.07
CA PRO A 104 -15.27 -14.81 -2.27
C PRO A 104 -14.42 -14.16 -3.36
N ARG A 105 -13.71 -14.97 -4.15
CA ARG A 105 -12.74 -14.48 -5.14
C ARG A 105 -13.39 -13.62 -6.24
N ASP A 106 -14.64 -13.89 -6.55
CA ASP A 106 -15.45 -13.21 -7.56
C ASP A 106 -16.31 -12.07 -6.99
N ALA A 107 -16.16 -11.72 -5.70
CA ALA A 107 -16.93 -10.65 -5.09
C ALA A 107 -16.68 -9.28 -5.77
N ASP A 108 -17.76 -8.54 -6.06
CA ASP A 108 -17.67 -7.14 -6.48
C ASP A 108 -17.81 -6.23 -5.26
N ILE A 109 -16.67 -5.75 -4.77
CA ILE A 109 -16.57 -4.91 -3.57
C ILE A 109 -16.63 -3.42 -3.97
N GLY A 110 -16.50 -3.12 -5.26
CA GLY A 110 -16.14 -1.77 -5.71
C GLY A 110 -14.93 -1.22 -4.93
N THR A 111 -14.98 0.06 -4.61
CA THR A 111 -13.94 0.76 -3.81
C THR A 111 -14.41 1.14 -2.40
N ALA A 112 -15.60 0.70 -1.98
CA ALA A 112 -16.21 1.08 -0.71
C ALA A 112 -15.48 0.45 0.49
N ARG A 113 -15.29 1.22 1.55
CA ARG A 113 -14.62 0.80 2.80
C ARG A 113 -15.65 0.69 3.92
N GLY A 114 -15.47 -0.25 4.84
CA GLY A 114 -16.26 -0.29 6.08
C GLY A 114 -15.79 0.80 7.05
N ASP A 115 -16.66 1.23 7.96
CA ASP A 115 -16.36 2.36 8.88
C ASP A 115 -15.18 2.12 9.84
N HIS A 116 -14.82 0.84 10.05
CA HIS A 116 -13.74 0.47 10.97
C HIS A 116 -12.57 -0.24 10.27
N ASP A 117 -12.74 -0.73 9.05
CA ASP A 117 -11.68 -1.45 8.31
C ASP A 117 -11.20 -0.58 7.15
N MET A 118 -10.00 -0.01 7.31
CA MET A 118 -9.42 0.94 6.38
C MET A 118 -8.49 0.29 5.37
N ARG A 119 -8.36 -1.05 5.36
CA ARG A 119 -7.49 -1.78 4.44
C ARG A 119 -7.88 -1.49 2.99
N LEU A 120 -6.89 -1.47 2.09
CA LEU A 120 -7.18 -1.36 0.65
C LEU A 120 -8.02 -2.56 0.18
N ALA A 121 -8.98 -2.29 -0.70
CA ALA A 121 -9.96 -3.29 -1.17
C ALA A 121 -9.30 -4.55 -1.74
N VAL A 122 -8.12 -4.41 -2.38
CA VAL A 122 -7.32 -5.51 -2.90
C VAL A 122 -7.03 -6.60 -1.86
N PHE A 123 -6.85 -6.23 -0.58
CA PHE A 123 -6.55 -7.17 0.50
C PHE A 123 -7.77 -7.92 1.05
N ASN A 124 -8.98 -7.62 0.56
CA ASN A 124 -10.16 -8.43 0.84
C ASN A 124 -10.27 -9.64 -0.08
N TYR A 125 -9.49 -9.71 -1.17
CA TYR A 125 -9.51 -10.82 -2.10
C TYR A 125 -8.55 -11.95 -1.68
N PRO A 126 -8.95 -13.22 -1.79
CA PRO A 126 -8.13 -14.36 -1.37
C PRO A 126 -7.05 -14.66 -2.40
N LEU A 127 -5.84 -14.97 -1.91
CA LEU A 127 -4.75 -15.54 -2.71
C LEU A 127 -5.03 -17.03 -2.98
N GLN A 128 -4.77 -17.49 -4.21
CA GLN A 128 -4.95 -18.89 -4.62
C GLN A 128 -3.64 -19.49 -5.13
N GLY A 129 -2.88 -20.08 -4.20
CA GLY A 129 -1.61 -20.73 -4.52
C GLY A 129 -0.47 -19.74 -4.75
N TRP A 130 0.69 -20.29 -5.09
CA TRP A 130 1.94 -19.54 -5.14
C TRP A 130 2.02 -18.55 -6.31
N GLY A 131 1.69 -19.00 -7.53
CA GLY A 131 1.78 -18.15 -8.72
C GLY A 131 0.88 -16.92 -8.63
N ASP A 132 -0.34 -17.09 -8.11
CA ASP A 132 -1.29 -16.00 -7.87
C ASP A 132 -0.74 -14.97 -6.87
N ALA A 133 -0.16 -15.45 -5.75
CA ALA A 133 0.43 -14.59 -4.75
C ALA A 133 1.65 -13.81 -5.29
N VAL A 134 2.48 -14.42 -6.13
CA VAL A 134 3.62 -13.74 -6.78
C VAL A 134 3.13 -12.63 -7.71
N VAL A 135 2.11 -12.91 -8.55
CA VAL A 135 1.55 -11.90 -9.47
C VAL A 135 0.90 -10.75 -8.70
N MET A 136 0.12 -11.06 -7.66
CA MET A 136 -0.45 -10.05 -6.76
C MET A 136 0.64 -9.19 -6.12
N ASN A 137 1.69 -9.82 -5.57
CA ASN A 137 2.80 -9.11 -4.91
C ASN A 137 3.51 -8.15 -5.86
N LEU A 138 3.75 -8.59 -7.09
CA LEU A 138 4.40 -7.79 -8.11
C LEU A 138 3.57 -6.56 -8.45
N LEU A 139 2.31 -6.76 -8.82
CA LEU A 139 1.43 -5.67 -9.25
C LEU A 139 1.17 -4.68 -8.11
N MET A 140 0.89 -5.19 -6.91
CA MET A 140 0.67 -4.36 -5.73
C MET A 140 1.96 -3.67 -5.28
N GLY A 141 3.10 -4.35 -5.30
CA GLY A 141 4.40 -3.78 -4.95
C GLY A 141 4.79 -2.62 -5.86
N LEU A 142 4.52 -2.71 -7.16
CA LEU A 142 4.68 -1.58 -8.09
C LEU A 142 3.77 -0.40 -7.72
N ALA A 143 2.52 -0.66 -7.31
CA ALA A 143 1.59 0.38 -6.88
C ALA A 143 2.01 1.03 -5.57
N VAL A 144 2.49 0.23 -4.60
CA VAL A 144 3.10 0.72 -3.35
C VAL A 144 4.32 1.59 -3.66
N GLY A 145 5.14 1.21 -4.65
CA GLY A 145 6.28 2.02 -5.09
C GLY A 145 5.89 3.45 -5.52
N GLU A 146 4.80 3.61 -6.28
CA GLU A 146 4.26 4.93 -6.63
C GLU A 146 3.77 5.69 -5.38
N GLN A 147 3.04 5.00 -4.49
CA GLN A 147 2.52 5.61 -3.26
C GLN A 147 3.64 6.05 -2.32
N MET A 148 4.68 5.22 -2.14
CA MET A 148 5.82 5.51 -1.26
C MET A 148 6.62 6.72 -1.73
N ARG A 149 6.76 6.94 -3.04
CA ARG A 149 7.39 8.15 -3.59
C ARG A 149 6.67 9.44 -3.19
N ASP A 150 5.36 9.38 -3.07
CA ASP A 150 4.53 10.50 -2.62
C ASP A 150 4.51 10.60 -1.09
N PHE A 151 4.36 9.47 -0.39
CA PHE A 151 4.23 9.42 1.07
C PHE A 151 5.54 9.81 1.77
N SER A 152 6.70 9.54 1.16
CA SER A 152 8.01 9.96 1.67
C SER A 152 8.18 11.48 1.75
N LYS A 153 7.25 12.25 1.14
CA LYS A 153 7.26 13.71 1.07
C LYS A 153 6.18 14.35 1.96
N VAL A 154 5.39 13.58 2.72
CA VAL A 154 4.32 14.15 3.55
C VAL A 154 4.87 15.21 4.51
N SER A 155 4.05 16.24 4.76
CA SER A 155 4.46 17.40 5.56
C SER A 155 4.67 17.09 7.05
N TYR A 156 4.19 15.95 7.56
CA TYR A 156 4.48 15.48 8.91
C TYR A 156 5.78 14.65 8.92
N GLN A 157 6.87 15.23 9.43
CA GLN A 157 8.22 14.67 9.32
C GLN A 157 8.40 13.29 9.96
N PRO A 158 7.85 12.97 11.15
CA PRO A 158 8.00 11.63 11.71
C PRO A 158 7.46 10.55 10.76
N LEU A 159 6.31 10.80 10.14
CA LEU A 159 5.72 9.87 9.18
C LEU A 159 6.50 9.84 7.85
N ALA A 160 6.94 10.99 7.35
CA ALA A 160 7.77 11.04 6.14
C ALA A 160 9.09 10.28 6.30
N ALA A 161 9.73 10.38 7.48
CA ALA A 161 10.94 9.65 7.80
C ALA A 161 10.69 8.13 7.85
N ALA A 162 9.62 7.70 8.52
CA ALA A 162 9.22 6.29 8.52
C ALA A 162 9.00 5.74 7.11
N PHE A 163 8.30 6.48 6.25
CA PHE A 163 8.09 6.05 4.86
C PHE A 163 9.38 6.00 4.03
N ARG A 164 10.36 6.88 4.27
CA ARG A 164 11.68 6.79 3.61
C ARG A 164 12.46 5.54 4.01
N GLU A 165 12.28 5.05 5.23
CA GLU A 165 12.88 3.79 5.69
C GLU A 165 12.15 2.57 5.11
N ILE A 166 10.82 2.64 5.02
CA ILE A 166 9.96 1.55 4.50
C ILE A 166 10.12 1.38 2.98
N ALA A 167 10.21 2.47 2.23
CA ALA A 167 10.22 2.48 0.76
C ALA A 167 11.22 1.50 0.11
N PRO A 168 12.52 1.46 0.48
CA PRO A 168 13.46 0.51 -0.11
C PRO A 168 13.14 -0.95 0.22
N VAL A 169 12.49 -1.23 1.35
CA VAL A 169 12.08 -2.59 1.75
C VAL A 169 10.91 -3.07 0.89
N GLU A 170 9.88 -2.25 0.73
CA GLU A 170 8.75 -2.54 -0.18
C GLU A 170 9.19 -2.68 -1.64
N GLN A 171 10.15 -1.85 -2.08
CA GLN A 171 10.75 -2.00 -3.41
C GLN A 171 11.39 -3.39 -3.57
N ARG A 172 12.12 -3.88 -2.56
CA ARG A 172 12.73 -5.21 -2.62
C ARG A 172 11.68 -6.33 -2.68
N HIS A 173 10.51 -6.17 -2.07
CA HIS A 173 9.41 -7.13 -2.23
C HIS A 173 8.94 -7.25 -3.68
N ALA A 174 8.79 -6.11 -4.37
CA ALA A 174 8.40 -6.08 -5.78
C ALA A 174 9.47 -6.71 -6.69
N GLU A 175 10.75 -6.45 -6.43
CA GLU A 175 11.87 -7.06 -7.15
C GLU A 175 11.89 -8.58 -6.98
N LEU A 176 11.74 -9.07 -5.74
CA LEU A 176 11.65 -10.50 -5.45
C LEU A 176 10.44 -11.16 -6.12
N ALA A 177 9.33 -10.43 -6.28
CA ALA A 177 8.16 -10.90 -7.01
C ALA A 177 8.43 -11.02 -8.51
N ALA A 178 9.15 -10.05 -9.10
CA ALA A 178 9.57 -10.12 -10.51
C ALA A 178 10.50 -11.31 -10.75
N GLU A 179 11.55 -11.48 -9.93
CA GLU A 179 12.45 -12.64 -9.95
C GLU A 179 11.67 -13.96 -9.74
N GLY A 180 10.62 -13.95 -8.92
CA GLY A 180 9.73 -15.09 -8.69
C GLY A 180 8.89 -15.43 -9.91
N LEU A 181 8.34 -14.41 -10.59
CA LEU A 181 7.49 -14.57 -11.76
C LEU A 181 8.29 -15.08 -12.97
N GLU A 182 9.50 -14.56 -13.17
CA GLU A 182 10.46 -15.07 -14.17
C GLU A 182 10.68 -16.58 -14.04
N ARG A 183 11.00 -17.04 -12.83
CA ARG A 183 11.23 -18.47 -12.56
C ARG A 183 9.97 -19.32 -12.70
N LEU A 184 8.81 -18.78 -12.37
CA LEU A 184 7.54 -19.46 -12.60
C LEU A 184 7.24 -19.60 -14.09
N LEU A 185 7.69 -18.69 -14.95
CA LEU A 185 7.50 -18.80 -16.40
C LEU A 185 8.43 -19.82 -17.07
N GLU A 186 9.56 -20.16 -16.45
CA GLU A 186 10.46 -21.21 -16.94
C GLU A 186 9.84 -22.62 -16.83
N THR A 187 8.99 -22.84 -15.83
CA THR A 187 8.51 -24.19 -15.44
C THR A 187 7.00 -24.31 -15.29
N GLY A 188 6.29 -23.18 -15.26
CA GLY A 188 4.87 -23.11 -14.94
C GLY A 188 3.98 -22.86 -16.14
N ASP A 189 2.67 -22.91 -15.87
CA ASP A 189 1.65 -22.61 -16.87
C ASP A 189 1.49 -21.09 -17.04
N LYS A 190 2.02 -20.58 -18.16
CA LYS A 190 1.90 -19.19 -18.56
C LYS A 190 0.44 -18.72 -18.64
N MET A 191 -0.50 -19.60 -19.02
CA MET A 191 -1.92 -19.23 -19.11
C MET A 191 -2.52 -18.96 -17.72
N SER A 192 -2.18 -19.78 -16.73
CA SER A 192 -2.58 -19.57 -15.33
C SER A 192 -1.99 -18.28 -14.74
N LEU A 193 -0.73 -17.95 -15.08
CA LEU A 193 -0.10 -16.70 -14.65
C LEU A 193 -0.75 -15.49 -15.31
N GLN A 194 -1.07 -15.56 -16.60
CA GLN A 194 -1.82 -14.51 -17.29
C GLN A 194 -3.21 -14.30 -16.68
N ALA A 195 -3.93 -15.38 -16.36
CA ALA A 195 -5.22 -15.28 -15.69
C ALA A 195 -5.12 -14.60 -14.31
N SER A 196 -3.99 -14.81 -13.60
CA SER A 196 -3.72 -14.11 -12.33
C SER A 196 -3.47 -12.62 -12.58
N VAL A 197 -2.77 -12.25 -13.67
CA VAL A 197 -2.57 -10.84 -14.05
C VAL A 197 -3.90 -10.17 -14.35
N ASP A 198 -4.72 -10.79 -15.20
CA ASP A 198 -6.04 -10.27 -15.58
C ASP A 198 -6.97 -10.14 -14.36
N TYR A 199 -6.80 -11.01 -13.35
CA TYR A 199 -7.54 -10.94 -12.10
C TYR A 199 -7.08 -9.79 -11.19
N TRP A 200 -5.78 -9.63 -10.99
CA TRP A 200 -5.24 -8.67 -10.02
C TRP A 200 -5.11 -7.26 -10.56
N ALA A 201 -4.80 -7.07 -11.84
CA ALA A 201 -4.59 -5.76 -12.45
C ALA A 201 -5.71 -4.76 -12.17
N PRO A 202 -7.00 -5.04 -12.44
CA PRO A 202 -8.08 -4.09 -12.14
C PRO A 202 -8.25 -3.82 -10.64
N ARG A 203 -8.01 -4.83 -9.78
CA ARG A 203 -8.13 -4.71 -8.32
C ARG A 203 -7.03 -3.86 -7.71
N VAL A 204 -5.80 -3.99 -8.23
CA VAL A 204 -4.67 -3.15 -7.85
C VAL A 204 -4.89 -1.73 -8.36
N ALA A 205 -5.32 -1.55 -9.62
CA ALA A 205 -5.63 -0.24 -10.19
C ALA A 205 -6.68 0.52 -9.36
N ALA A 206 -7.68 -0.18 -8.81
CA ALA A 206 -8.69 0.41 -7.94
C ALA A 206 -8.13 0.94 -6.61
N SER A 207 -6.94 0.50 -6.18
CA SER A 207 -6.30 0.91 -4.92
C SER A 207 -5.80 2.35 -4.93
N PHE A 208 -5.58 2.96 -6.11
CA PHE A 208 -5.34 4.39 -6.24
C PHE A 208 -6.58 5.23 -5.88
N GLY A 209 -7.77 4.63 -5.94
CA GLY A 209 -9.05 5.24 -5.57
C GLY A 209 -9.58 6.24 -6.61
N THR A 210 -10.82 6.67 -6.39
CA THR A 210 -11.54 7.67 -7.19
C THR A 210 -11.81 8.91 -6.33
N GLY A 211 -10.75 9.67 -6.03
CA GLY A 211 -10.89 10.91 -5.27
C GLY A 211 -11.41 12.05 -6.15
N GLY A 212 -12.41 12.81 -5.68
CA GLY A 212 -12.80 14.06 -6.33
C GLY A 212 -11.68 15.11 -6.29
N ALA A 213 -11.61 15.97 -7.31
CA ALA A 213 -10.57 17.00 -7.45
C ALA A 213 -10.42 17.86 -6.18
N ASP A 214 -11.53 18.27 -5.56
CA ASP A 214 -11.54 19.08 -4.35
C ASP A 214 -10.81 18.41 -3.17
N ARG A 215 -10.96 17.08 -3.02
CA ARG A 215 -10.28 16.34 -1.95
C ARG A 215 -8.78 16.25 -2.20
N LEU A 216 -8.37 16.03 -3.46
CA LEU A 216 -6.96 16.00 -3.83
C LEU A 216 -6.31 17.36 -3.56
N GLU A 217 -6.95 18.46 -3.96
CA GLU A 217 -6.42 19.81 -3.73
C GLU A 217 -6.34 20.15 -2.23
N ALA A 218 -7.32 19.72 -1.43
CA ALA A 218 -7.24 19.85 0.03
C ALA A 218 -6.05 19.07 0.62
N LEU A 219 -5.82 17.82 0.16
CA LEU A 219 -4.69 17.01 0.62
C LEU A 219 -3.34 17.59 0.18
N LYS A 220 -3.27 18.21 -1.01
CA LYS A 220 -2.08 18.93 -1.49
C LYS A 220 -1.81 20.19 -0.68
N ALA A 221 -2.84 20.97 -0.35
CA ALA A 221 -2.70 22.15 0.52
C ALA A 221 -2.18 21.77 1.92
N MET A 222 -2.53 20.58 2.39
CA MET A 222 -1.98 20.00 3.62
C MET A 222 -0.60 19.33 3.43
N GLY A 223 -0.08 19.20 2.22
CA GLY A 223 1.16 18.45 1.95
C GLY A 223 1.08 16.98 2.34
N LEU A 224 -0.12 16.38 2.34
CA LEU A 224 -0.36 14.95 2.61
C LEU A 224 -0.42 14.12 1.31
N ARG A 225 -0.49 14.82 0.16
CA ARG A 225 -0.39 14.29 -1.21
C ARG A 225 0.31 15.31 -2.09
N HIS A 226 1.03 14.86 -3.11
CA HIS A 226 1.70 15.71 -4.09
C HIS A 226 1.33 15.30 -5.52
N THR A 227 1.25 14.00 -5.77
CA THR A 227 0.91 13.43 -7.08
C THR A 227 -0.58 13.06 -7.14
N GLY A 228 -1.20 13.27 -8.30
CA GLY A 228 -2.60 12.90 -8.53
C GLY A 228 -2.81 11.39 -8.66
N MET A 229 -3.98 10.89 -8.28
CA MET A 229 -4.27 9.45 -8.33
C MET A 229 -4.23 8.89 -9.76
N ASP A 230 -4.75 9.65 -10.74
CA ASP A 230 -4.70 9.25 -12.15
C ASP A 230 -3.27 9.22 -12.70
N GLU A 231 -2.43 10.16 -12.25
CA GLU A 231 -1.02 10.23 -12.62
C GLU A 231 -0.25 9.02 -12.05
N MET A 232 -0.44 8.70 -10.76
CA MET A 232 0.14 7.50 -10.15
C MET A 232 -0.33 6.23 -10.84
N ARG A 233 -1.64 6.13 -11.15
CA ARG A 233 -2.22 4.98 -11.83
C ARG A 233 -1.65 4.80 -13.23
N ALA A 234 -1.46 5.88 -13.98
CA ALA A 234 -0.84 5.85 -15.30
C ALA A 234 0.63 5.42 -15.23
N ALA A 235 1.40 5.95 -14.28
CA ALA A 235 2.80 5.58 -14.06
C ALA A 235 2.96 4.09 -13.66
N TRP A 236 2.09 3.62 -12.77
CA TRP A 236 1.99 2.20 -12.40
C TRP A 236 1.67 1.32 -13.62
N ALA A 237 0.63 1.68 -14.39
CA ALA A 237 0.21 0.89 -15.54
C ALA A 237 1.31 0.78 -16.60
N ALA A 238 2.04 1.88 -16.87
CA ALA A 238 3.18 1.87 -17.78
C ALA A 238 4.30 0.95 -17.29
N SER A 239 4.65 1.03 -15.99
CA SER A 239 5.70 0.21 -15.38
C SER A 239 5.32 -1.28 -15.39
N ALA A 240 4.08 -1.60 -14.99
CA ALA A 240 3.57 -2.96 -14.97
C ALA A 240 3.50 -3.56 -16.40
N ALA A 241 3.00 -2.81 -17.39
CA ALA A 241 2.95 -3.26 -18.77
C ALA A 241 4.36 -3.52 -19.34
N SER A 242 5.32 -2.62 -19.07
CA SER A 242 6.71 -2.79 -19.52
C SER A 242 7.33 -4.06 -18.92
N LEU A 243 7.17 -4.29 -17.63
CA LEU A 243 7.74 -5.47 -16.97
C LEU A 243 7.06 -6.75 -17.45
N LEU A 244 5.73 -6.80 -17.47
CA LEU A 244 4.97 -7.97 -17.90
C LEU A 244 5.26 -8.34 -19.35
N SER A 245 5.35 -7.36 -20.25
CA SER A 245 5.67 -7.60 -21.66
C SER A 245 7.07 -8.19 -21.86
N GLY A 246 8.05 -7.76 -21.05
CA GLY A 246 9.38 -8.37 -21.02
C GLY A 246 9.36 -9.85 -20.63
N LEU A 247 8.35 -10.27 -19.85
CA LEU A 247 8.09 -11.65 -19.44
C LEU A 247 7.11 -12.39 -20.38
N GLY A 248 6.69 -11.73 -21.47
CA GLY A 248 5.73 -12.27 -22.43
C GLY A 248 4.29 -12.36 -21.90
N LEU A 249 3.95 -11.70 -20.80
CA LEU A 249 2.59 -11.51 -20.30
C LEU A 249 2.04 -10.15 -20.78
N SER A 250 0.74 -9.94 -20.68
CA SER A 250 0.11 -8.65 -21.04
C SER A 250 -0.64 -8.04 -19.86
N LEU A 251 -0.58 -6.71 -19.75
CA LEU A 251 -1.46 -5.95 -18.87
C LEU A 251 -2.69 -5.54 -19.67
N ASN A 252 -3.80 -6.27 -19.51
CA ASN A 252 -5.06 -5.91 -20.11
C ASN A 252 -5.80 -5.00 -19.10
N ALA A 253 -5.75 -3.68 -19.33
CA ALA A 253 -6.41 -2.68 -18.49
C ALA A 253 -7.82 -2.35 -18.99
#